data_AF-A0A251RZL3-F1
#
_entry.id   AF-A0A251RZL3-F1
#
_cell.length_a   1.000
_cell.length_b   1.000
_cell.length_c   1.000
_cell.angle_alpha   90.00
_cell.angle_beta   90.00
_cell.angle_gamma   90.00
#
_symmetry.space_group_name_H-M   'P 1'
#
loop_
_entity.id
_entity.type
_entity.pdbx_description
1 polymer ?
#
loop_
_entity_poly.entity_id
_entity_poly.type
_entity_poly.pdbx_seq_one_letter_code
_entity_poly.pdbx_strand_id
1 'polypeptide(L)'
;MASPVSSISSISVMSSSSSSEWYSSSSEEDAIMHNMIMNAAQVFMAADEGSSQRLSRRAKYNRDQEAGYDKLVADYFADEPVYSAEIFRRRFRMSRPLFLRIAGDMAQSDPFFYIAKRC
;
A
#
# COMPACT_ATOMS: atom_id res chain seq x y z
N MET A 1 22.85 -13.76 -62.96
CA MET A 1 23.70 -14.70 -62.21
C MET A 1 23.61 -14.36 -60.74
N ALA A 2 23.37 -15.40 -59.93
CA ALA A 2 23.56 -15.53 -58.48
C ALA A 2 23.09 -14.38 -57.55
N SER A 3 22.01 -14.66 -56.80
CA SER A 3 21.98 -14.31 -55.36
C SER A 3 23.10 -15.08 -54.63
N PRO A 4 23.51 -14.66 -53.42
CA PRO A 4 22.86 -15.28 -52.28
C PRO A 4 22.49 -14.33 -51.14
N VAL A 5 21.39 -14.74 -50.52
CA VAL A 5 20.83 -14.39 -49.21
C VAL A 5 21.76 -14.85 -48.07
N SER A 6 21.53 -14.28 -46.87
CA SER A 6 21.75 -14.83 -45.51
C SER A 6 22.73 -13.98 -44.68
N SER A 7 22.49 -13.64 -43.41
CA SER A 7 21.55 -14.16 -42.43
C SER A 7 21.15 -13.03 -41.47
N ILE A 8 19.87 -12.64 -41.44
CA ILE A 8 19.33 -12.00 -40.24
C ILE A 8 19.12 -13.17 -39.28
N SER A 9 19.89 -13.19 -38.18
CA SER A 9 19.69 -14.17 -37.11
C SER A 9 18.24 -14.06 -36.66
N SER A 10 17.50 -15.14 -36.92
CA SER A 10 16.12 -15.34 -36.54
C SER A 10 15.97 -15.10 -35.04
N ILE A 11 15.24 -14.04 -34.66
CA ILE A 11 14.72 -13.98 -33.30
C ILE A 11 13.69 -15.10 -33.15
N SER A 12 14.05 -16.12 -32.40
CA SER A 12 13.20 -17.25 -32.08
C SER A 12 11.95 -16.71 -31.38
N VAL A 13 10.82 -16.70 -32.08
CA VAL A 13 9.52 -16.54 -31.43
C VAL A 13 9.32 -17.80 -30.60
N MET A 14 9.43 -17.66 -29.27
CA MET A 14 9.08 -18.76 -28.38
C MET A 14 7.56 -18.90 -28.40
N SER A 15 7.09 -19.91 -29.10
CA SER A 15 5.72 -20.42 -29.01
C SER A 15 5.44 -20.79 -27.56
N SER A 16 4.63 -19.98 -26.89
CA SER A 16 4.02 -20.37 -25.63
C SER A 16 2.80 -21.24 -25.92
N SER A 17 3.04 -22.50 -26.27
CA SER A 17 2.03 -23.54 -26.08
C SER A 17 2.08 -23.94 -24.62
N SER A 18 1.33 -23.23 -23.79
CA SER A 18 0.86 -23.81 -22.53
C SER A 18 -0.64 -23.95 -22.64
N SER A 19 -1.03 -25.01 -23.34
CA SER A 19 -2.38 -25.55 -23.21
C SER A 19 -2.55 -25.92 -21.75
N SER A 20 -3.43 -25.21 -21.09
CA SER A 20 -4.17 -25.79 -20.00
C SER A 20 -5.54 -25.17 -20.07
N GLU A 21 -6.37 -25.80 -20.88
CA GLU A 21 -7.80 -25.89 -20.64
C GLU A 21 -7.98 -26.42 -19.22
N TRP A 22 -7.91 -25.55 -18.21
CA TRP A 22 -8.31 -25.92 -16.85
C TRP A 22 -9.83 -25.88 -16.79
N TYR A 23 -10.46 -26.80 -17.51
CA TYR A 23 -11.85 -27.18 -17.29
C TYR A 23 -12.14 -28.51 -17.95
N SER A 24 -12.16 -29.58 -17.14
CA SER A 24 -13.33 -30.48 -17.01
C SER A 24 -12.91 -31.87 -16.51
N SER A 25 -13.21 -32.17 -15.25
CA SER A 25 -13.66 -33.52 -14.89
C SER A 25 -14.64 -33.36 -13.74
N SER A 26 -15.92 -33.51 -14.06
CA SER A 26 -17.04 -33.52 -13.11
C SER A 26 -16.92 -34.77 -12.23
N SER A 27 -16.03 -34.74 -11.26
CA SER A 27 -15.95 -35.70 -10.17
C SER A 27 -16.88 -35.27 -9.05
N GLU A 28 -17.28 -36.23 -8.20
CA GLU A 28 -18.00 -35.95 -6.94
C GLU A 28 -17.42 -34.76 -6.16
N GLU A 29 -16.13 -34.47 -6.31
CA GLU A 29 -15.40 -33.37 -5.68
C GLU A 29 -15.92 -31.98 -6.07
N ASP A 30 -16.28 -31.76 -7.34
CA ASP A 30 -16.85 -30.49 -7.82
C ASP A 30 -18.27 -30.29 -7.28
N ALA A 31 -19.06 -31.37 -7.19
CA ALA A 31 -20.38 -31.34 -6.58
C ALA A 31 -20.30 -31.14 -5.06
N ILE A 32 -19.29 -31.72 -4.41
CA ILE A 32 -19.00 -31.52 -2.99
C ILE A 32 -18.58 -30.08 -2.73
N MET A 33 -17.69 -29.52 -3.56
CA MET A 33 -17.26 -28.12 -3.45
C MET A 33 -18.42 -27.17 -3.70
N HIS A 34 -19.22 -27.42 -4.74
CA HIS A 34 -20.42 -26.64 -5.04
C HIS A 34 -21.43 -26.70 -3.90
N ASN A 35 -21.70 -27.88 -3.33
CA ASN A 35 -22.58 -28.04 -2.18
C ASN A 35 -22.01 -27.33 -0.93
N MET A 36 -20.70 -27.39 -0.70
CA MET A 36 -20.03 -26.67 0.38
C MET A 36 -20.16 -25.14 0.24
N ILE A 37 -20.02 -24.63 -0.99
CA ILE A 37 -20.21 -23.22 -1.32
C ILE A 37 -21.68 -22.81 -1.10
N MET A 38 -22.64 -23.62 -1.53
CA MET A 38 -24.07 -23.33 -1.35
C MET A 38 -24.49 -23.38 0.12
N ASN A 39 -23.99 -24.35 0.89
CA ASN A 39 -24.22 -24.44 2.32
C ASN A 39 -23.59 -23.26 3.07
N ALA A 40 -22.36 -22.87 2.70
CA ALA A 40 -21.71 -21.68 3.26
C ALA A 40 -22.52 -20.41 2.95
N ALA A 41 -22.95 -20.23 1.69
CA ALA A 41 -23.79 -19.10 1.30
C ALA A 41 -25.11 -19.08 2.09
N GLN A 42 -25.72 -20.24 2.35
CA GLN A 42 -26.93 -20.34 3.14
C GLN A 42 -26.71 -19.98 4.62
N VAL A 43 -25.57 -20.35 5.21
CA VAL A 43 -25.17 -19.93 6.57
C VAL A 43 -24.91 -18.43 6.63
N PHE A 44 -24.25 -17.85 5.62
CA PHE A 44 -24.02 -16.40 5.54
C PHE A 44 -25.31 -15.61 5.36
N MET A 45 -26.26 -16.10 4.55
CA MET A 45 -27.56 -15.45 4.32
C MET A 45 -28.51 -15.62 5.51
N ALA A 46 -28.44 -16.73 6.25
CA ALA A 46 -29.26 -16.97 7.44
C ALA A 46 -28.80 -16.16 8.67
N ALA A 47 -27.63 -15.52 8.62
CA ALA A 47 -27.11 -14.66 9.69
C ALA A 47 -27.69 -13.22 9.67
N ASP A 48 -28.60 -12.89 8.75
CA ASP A 48 -29.15 -11.53 8.60
C ASP A 48 -30.29 -11.19 9.60
N GLU A 49 -30.78 -12.15 10.38
CA GLU A 49 -31.74 -11.89 11.48
C GLU A 49 -31.05 -11.63 12.84
N GLY A 50 -29.78 -11.21 12.82
CA GLY A 50 -29.06 -10.92 14.06
C GLY A 50 -27.68 -10.33 13.86
N SER A 51 -27.60 -9.00 13.94
CA SER A 51 -26.36 -8.21 14.00
C SER A 51 -25.57 -8.15 12.68
N SER A 52 -25.85 -7.09 11.92
CA SER A 52 -24.84 -6.38 11.13
C SER A 52 -23.57 -6.24 11.98
N GLN A 53 -22.60 -7.14 11.78
CA GLN A 53 -21.30 -7.05 12.43
C GLN A 53 -20.61 -5.81 11.87
N ARG A 54 -20.92 -4.66 12.46
CA ARG A 54 -20.19 -3.42 12.25
C ARG A 54 -18.74 -3.78 12.53
N LEU A 55 -17.88 -3.65 11.52
CA LEU A 55 -16.44 -3.74 11.70
C LEU A 55 -16.09 -2.85 12.89
N SER A 56 -15.82 -3.48 14.04
CA SER A 56 -15.64 -2.77 15.29
C SER A 56 -14.42 -1.89 15.12
N ARG A 57 -14.64 -0.58 15.02
CA ARG A 57 -13.56 0.39 14.90
C ARG A 57 -12.59 0.14 16.05
N ARG A 58 -11.33 -0.12 15.73
CA ARG A 58 -10.29 -0.36 16.73
C ARG A 58 -10.32 0.76 17.77
N ALA A 59 -10.32 0.40 19.05
CA ALA A 59 -10.33 1.37 20.14
C ALA A 59 -9.15 2.35 19.98
N LYS A 60 -9.45 3.66 20.06
CA LYS A 60 -8.44 4.70 20.03
C LYS A 60 -7.83 4.80 21.43
N TYR A 61 -6.61 4.28 21.58
CA TYR A 61 -5.82 4.47 22.81
C TYR A 61 -5.19 5.86 22.81
N ASN A 62 -5.14 6.49 23.99
CA ASN A 62 -4.29 7.66 24.19
C ASN A 62 -2.82 7.20 24.13
N ARG A 63 -2.04 7.78 23.22
CA ARG A 63 -0.61 7.47 23.01
C ARG A 63 0.28 8.68 23.31
N ASP A 64 -0.24 9.65 24.05
CA ASP A 64 0.42 10.92 24.35
C ASP A 64 0.95 11.57 23.06
N GLN A 65 0.07 11.69 22.06
CA GLN A 65 0.43 12.16 20.72
C GLN A 65 1.10 13.53 20.74
N GLU A 66 0.65 14.40 21.65
CA GLU A 66 1.20 15.75 21.87
C GLU A 66 2.65 15.70 22.39
N ALA A 67 2.90 14.95 23.47
CA ALA A 67 4.26 14.77 23.98
C ALA A 67 5.20 14.14 22.95
N GLY A 68 4.69 13.22 22.12
CA GLY A 68 5.44 12.65 21.01
C GLY A 68 5.77 13.69 19.92
N TYR A 69 4.86 14.61 19.63
CA TYR A 69 5.08 15.71 18.70
C TYR A 69 6.13 16.68 19.23
N ASP A 70 5.99 17.15 20.47
CA ASP A 70 6.92 18.10 21.09
C ASP A 70 8.34 17.57 21.09
N LYS A 71 8.51 16.29 21.45
CA LYS A 71 9.80 15.63 21.43
C LYS A 71 10.39 15.56 20.02
N LEU A 72 9.57 15.22 19.02
CA LEU A 72 10.03 15.17 17.63
C LEU A 72 10.50 16.54 17.14
N VAL A 73 9.76 17.60 17.46
CA VAL A 73 10.12 18.98 17.11
C VAL A 73 11.42 19.39 17.80
N ALA A 74 11.54 19.14 19.10
CA ALA A 74 12.75 19.45 19.86
C ALA A 74 13.98 18.71 19.32
N ASP A 75 13.87 17.42 19.04
CA ASP A 75 15.01 16.58 18.67
C ASP A 75 15.56 16.90 17.27
N TYR A 76 14.69 17.25 16.30
CA TYR A 76 15.07 17.37 14.89
C TYR A 76 14.92 18.77 14.29
N PHE A 77 14.02 19.60 14.83
CA PHE A 77 13.63 20.87 14.22
C PHE A 77 14.00 22.09 15.05
N ALA A 78 14.44 21.94 16.30
CA ALA A 78 15.05 23.01 17.08
C ALA A 78 16.26 23.64 16.39
N ASP A 79 16.65 24.84 16.86
CA ASP A 79 17.82 25.56 16.34
C ASP A 79 19.12 24.77 16.55
N GLU A 80 19.23 24.12 17.71
CA GLU A 80 20.27 23.15 18.04
C GLU A 80 19.68 21.75 18.14
N PRO A 81 19.55 21.00 17.02
CA PRO A 81 18.93 19.69 17.04
C PRO A 81 19.82 18.66 17.76
N VAL A 82 19.19 17.75 18.51
CA VAL A 82 19.87 16.63 19.17
C VAL A 82 20.52 15.69 18.15
N TYR A 83 19.88 15.51 17.00
CA TYR A 83 20.37 14.64 15.93
C TYR A 83 21.00 15.42 14.78
N SER A 84 22.15 14.93 14.31
CA SER A 84 22.87 15.53 13.19
C SER A 84 22.11 15.40 11.86
N ALA A 85 22.51 16.21 10.87
CA ALA A 85 21.91 16.21 9.55
C ALA A 85 21.98 14.84 8.84
N GLU A 86 22.98 14.01 9.14
CA GLU A 86 23.10 12.67 8.58
C GLU A 86 21.98 11.75 9.09
N ILE A 87 21.70 11.79 10.40
CA ILE A 87 20.62 11.01 11.01
C ILE A 87 19.27 11.49 10.49
N PHE A 88 19.08 12.82 10.40
CA PHE A 88 17.88 13.40 9.79
C PHE A 88 17.65 12.85 8.38
N ARG A 89 18.70 12.85 7.53
CA ARG A 89 18.63 12.31 6.16
C ARG A 89 18.30 10.83 6.13
N ARG A 90 18.87 10.01 7.02
CA ARG A 90 18.53 8.58 7.09
C ARG A 90 17.07 8.36 7.49
N ARG A 91 16.54 9.17 8.43
CA ARG A 91 15.18 9.05 8.96
C ARG A 91 14.10 9.54 7.99
N PHE A 92 14.26 10.77 7.48
CA PHE A 92 13.27 11.43 6.61
C PHE A 92 13.57 11.28 5.12
N ARG A 93 14.71 10.66 4.79
CA ARG A 93 15.17 10.41 3.41
C ARG A 93 15.41 11.69 2.58
N MET A 94 15.49 12.84 3.25
CA MET A 94 15.72 14.18 2.67
C MET A 94 16.62 15.02 3.57
N SER A 95 17.21 16.09 3.04
CA SER A 95 17.92 17.07 3.88
C SER A 95 16.92 17.93 4.66
N ARG A 96 17.31 18.37 5.86
CA ARG A 96 16.48 19.27 6.71
C ARG A 96 16.06 20.56 5.97
N PRO A 97 16.94 21.27 5.25
CA PRO A 97 16.55 22.47 4.51
C PRO A 97 15.52 22.19 3.39
N LEU A 98 15.62 21.06 2.70
CA LEU A 98 14.65 20.69 1.66
C LEU A 98 13.28 20.39 2.29
N PHE A 99 13.26 19.65 3.39
CA PHE A 99 12.04 19.38 4.14
C PHE A 99 11.34 20.68 4.55
N LEU A 100 12.08 21.62 5.14
CA LEU A 100 11.53 22.90 5.58
C LEU A 100 10.99 23.74 4.43
N ARG A 101 11.65 23.71 3.25
CA ARG A 101 11.14 24.38 2.05
C ARG A 101 9.80 23.80 1.62
N ILE A 102 9.72 22.48 1.46
CA ILE A 102 8.47 21.81 1.07
C ILE A 102 7.36 22.08 2.07
N ALA A 103 7.64 21.97 3.37
CA ALA A 103 6.68 22.27 4.42
C ALA A 103 6.22 23.74 4.38
N GLY A 104 7.14 24.66 4.12
CA GLY A 104 6.86 26.08 3.95
C GLY A 104 6.00 26.38 2.72
N ASP A 105 6.25 25.71 1.61
CA ASP A 105 5.49 25.86 0.36
C ASP A 105 4.08 25.27 0.52
N MET A 106 3.95 24.10 1.15
CA MET A 106 2.65 23.50 1.49
C MET A 106 1.83 24.39 2.44
N ALA A 107 2.49 24.99 3.44
CA ALA A 107 1.85 25.92 4.35
C ALA A 107 1.38 27.21 3.66
N GLN A 108 1.94 27.57 2.50
CA GLN A 108 1.53 28.73 1.70
C GLN A 108 0.53 28.38 0.58
N SER A 109 0.45 27.12 0.16
CA SER A 109 -0.43 26.73 -0.94
C SER A 109 -1.82 26.30 -0.45
N ASP A 110 -1.92 25.66 0.72
CA ASP A 110 -3.16 25.03 1.16
C ASP A 110 -3.65 25.57 2.52
N PRO A 111 -4.92 26.04 2.59
CA PRO A 111 -5.57 26.48 3.80
C PRO A 111 -5.48 25.57 5.02
N PHE A 112 -5.44 24.26 4.80
CA PHE A 112 -5.33 23.25 5.86
C PHE A 112 -4.10 23.45 6.75
N PHE A 113 -2.99 23.91 6.15
CA PHE A 113 -1.71 24.06 6.85
C PHE A 113 -1.50 25.45 7.47
N TYR A 114 -2.39 26.42 7.25
CA TYR A 114 -2.31 27.73 7.94
C TYR A 114 -2.73 27.66 9.40
N ILE A 115 -3.64 26.74 9.76
CA ILE A 115 -4.20 26.63 11.11
C ILE A 115 -3.13 26.15 12.12
N ALA A 116 -2.11 25.44 11.63
CA ALA A 116 -0.99 24.94 12.44
C ALA A 116 0.07 25.99 12.81
N LYS A 117 -0.05 27.25 12.36
CA LYS A 117 0.88 28.34 12.73
C LYS A 117 0.49 29.07 14.02
N ARG A 118 -0.48 28.55 14.77
CA ARG A 118 -0.94 29.07 16.08
C ARG A 118 -0.93 27.99 17.16
N CYS A 119 0.21 27.33 17.34
CA CYS A 119 0.60 26.64 18.57
C CYS A 119 2.06 26.98 18.84
#